data_AF-A0A9C9GN46-F1
#
_entry.id   AF-A0A9C9GN46-F1
#
_cell.length_a   1.000
_cell.length_b   1.000
_cell.length_c   1.000
_cell.angle_alpha   90.00
_cell.angle_beta   90.00
_cell.angle_gamma   90.00
#
_symmetry.space_group_name_H-M   'P 1'
#
loop_
_entity.id
_entity.type
_entity.pdbx_description
1 polymer ?
#
loop_
_entity_poly.entity_id
_entity_poly.type
_entity_poly.pdbx_seq_one_letter_code
_entity_poly.pdbx_strand_id
1 'polypeptide(L)'
;MFDSLLLYIKEILTSLMVLAVIGFGVSLAVASFFSYTLARLGAVFCIVVLLFLFWLDGVITIPDKNIDTGRLNVYPFIKTQEHKYYEKQTVINILNINQPYSPGMELPIGTYDIEATLKGYETRQVTIKLSMDQTLNLYIRMRPVLDTERLDITATTKDFESRTRKALELLKATDNAAYNIATRHMDNIQQIPISGGTQGMLTRYYPYWETYPTFNVAESSWKNVSYRDNTIWYASVIAHDSYHAKLYDDAEILCLKNQEKLPDGSKIVQPNFVCSDPDIKSWSMKTAEMSANAYQISVLEKIPGAKNELLYLRLLQQICKGMHYILNHPCIKETSKQFSQQISK
;
A
#
# COMPACT_ATOMS: atom_id res chain seq x y z
N MET A 1 -109.41 46.39 -49.89
CA MET A 1 -108.24 47.06 -49.27
C MET A 1 -107.43 46.11 -48.40
N PHE A 2 -108.05 45.21 -47.62
CA PHE A 2 -107.35 44.22 -46.79
C PHE A 2 -106.60 43.13 -47.59
N ASP A 3 -107.16 42.63 -48.70
CA ASP A 3 -106.54 41.54 -49.46
C ASP A 3 -105.23 41.94 -50.16
N SER A 4 -105.13 43.21 -50.60
CA SER A 4 -103.91 43.75 -51.21
C SER A 4 -102.78 43.92 -50.19
N LEU A 5 -103.11 44.25 -48.94
CA LEU A 5 -102.13 44.37 -47.86
C LEU A 5 -101.59 42.99 -47.45
N LEU A 6 -102.45 41.97 -47.43
CA LEU A 6 -102.05 40.60 -47.09
C LEU A 6 -101.12 39.99 -48.14
N LEU A 7 -101.35 40.29 -49.42
CA LEU A 7 -100.49 39.83 -50.52
C LEU A 7 -99.09 40.45 -50.42
N TYR A 8 -99.02 41.75 -50.11
CA TYR A 8 -97.76 42.49 -49.98
C TYR A 8 -96.92 42.02 -48.78
N ILE A 9 -97.57 41.73 -47.64
CA ILE A 9 -96.89 41.18 -46.46
C ILE A 9 -96.32 39.78 -46.76
N LYS A 10 -97.06 38.97 -47.54
CA LYS A 10 -96.60 37.63 -47.92
C LYS A 10 -95.35 37.69 -48.80
N GLU A 11 -95.28 38.61 -49.77
CA GLU A 11 -94.09 38.78 -50.60
C GLU A 11 -92.87 39.22 -49.79
N ILE A 12 -93.03 40.19 -48.87
CA ILE A 12 -91.94 40.66 -48.00
C ILE A 12 -91.40 39.52 -47.12
N LEU A 13 -92.30 38.74 -46.49
CA LEU A 13 -91.90 37.61 -45.66
C LEU A 13 -91.18 36.53 -46.46
N THR A 14 -91.59 36.29 -47.71
CA THR A 14 -90.94 35.31 -48.58
C THR A 14 -89.52 35.75 -48.95
N SER A 15 -89.33 37.04 -49.29
CA SER A 15 -88.00 37.60 -49.56
C SER A 15 -87.09 37.60 -48.33
N LEU A 16 -87.62 37.88 -47.14
CA LEU A 16 -86.85 37.82 -45.89
C LEU A 16 -86.41 36.39 -45.54
N MET A 17 -87.25 35.38 -45.81
CA MET A 17 -86.86 33.98 -45.60
C MET A 17 -85.76 33.52 -46.56
N VAL A 18 -85.78 33.96 -47.82
CA VAL A 18 -84.71 33.64 -48.77
C VAL A 18 -83.37 34.26 -48.33
N LEU A 19 -83.38 35.50 -47.84
CA LEU A 19 -82.19 36.15 -47.30
C LEU A 19 -81.64 35.44 -46.05
N ALA A 20 -82.51 34.97 -45.16
CA ALA A 20 -82.12 34.23 -43.97
C ALA A 20 -81.44 32.89 -44.31
N VAL A 21 -81.96 32.15 -45.31
CA VAL A 21 -81.38 30.88 -45.76
C VAL A 21 -80.00 31.08 -46.41
N ILE A 22 -79.83 32.13 -47.21
CA ILE A 22 -78.53 32.47 -47.82
C ILE A 22 -77.51 32.87 -46.73
N GLY A 23 -77.92 33.69 -45.76
CA GLY A 23 -77.05 34.09 -44.64
C GLY A 23 -76.56 32.91 -43.78
N PHE A 24 -77.44 31.93 -43.54
CA PHE A 24 -77.08 30.73 -42.77
C PHE A 24 -76.11 29.81 -43.54
N GLY A 25 -76.31 29.66 -44.86
CA GLY A 25 -75.43 28.84 -45.70
C GLY A 25 -73.99 29.36 -45.79
N VAL A 26 -73.81 30.69 -45.88
CA VAL A 26 -72.47 31.31 -45.93
C VAL A 26 -71.73 31.17 -44.60
N SER A 27 -72.44 31.24 -43.47
CA SER A 27 -71.81 31.12 -42.15
C SER A 27 -71.27 29.70 -41.86
N LEU A 28 -71.99 28.66 -42.29
CA LEU A 28 -71.52 27.27 -42.15
C LEU A 28 -70.30 26.97 -43.05
N ALA A 29 -70.25 27.51 -44.26
CA ALA A 29 -69.11 27.31 -45.16
C ALA A 29 -67.82 27.94 -44.61
N VAL A 30 -67.91 29.13 -44.02
CA VAL A 30 -66.74 29.81 -43.41
C VAL A 30 -66.23 29.07 -42.18
N ALA A 31 -67.11 28.58 -41.30
CA ALA A 31 -66.73 27.80 -40.12
C ALA A 31 -66.02 26.48 -40.50
N SER A 32 -66.48 25.83 -41.57
CA SER A 32 -65.90 24.59 -42.10
C SER A 32 -64.48 24.80 -42.64
N PHE A 33 -64.25 25.94 -43.30
CA PHE A 33 -62.95 26.27 -43.88
C PHE A 33 -61.89 26.55 -42.81
N PHE A 34 -62.25 27.30 -41.75
CA PHE A 34 -61.34 27.61 -40.64
C PHE A 34 -60.95 26.37 -39.83
N SER A 35 -61.89 25.45 -39.58
CA SER A 35 -61.60 24.20 -38.86
C SER A 35 -60.58 23.32 -39.61
N TYR A 36 -60.70 23.25 -40.95
CA TYR A 36 -59.79 22.46 -41.77
C TYR A 36 -58.37 23.04 -41.85
N THR A 37 -58.24 24.37 -41.86
CA THR A 37 -56.92 25.03 -41.93
C THR A 37 -56.16 24.93 -40.60
N LEU A 38 -56.84 25.11 -39.46
CA LEU A 38 -56.22 24.95 -38.14
C LEU A 38 -55.75 23.51 -37.87
N ALA A 39 -56.51 22.50 -38.30
CA ALA A 39 -56.12 21.10 -38.15
C ALA A 39 -54.83 20.77 -38.94
N ARG A 40 -54.67 21.32 -40.16
CA ARG A 40 -53.45 21.11 -40.96
C ARG A 40 -52.23 21.83 -40.38
N LEU A 41 -52.40 23.04 -39.84
CA LEU A 41 -51.30 23.76 -39.19
C LEU A 41 -50.84 23.05 -37.91
N GLY A 42 -51.76 22.50 -37.13
CA GLY A 42 -51.43 21.67 -35.96
C GLY A 42 -50.66 20.41 -36.33
N ALA A 43 -51.04 19.71 -37.41
CA ALA A 43 -50.34 18.52 -37.87
C ALA A 43 -48.90 18.81 -38.33
N VAL A 44 -48.69 19.92 -39.06
CA VAL A 44 -47.34 20.34 -39.49
C VAL A 44 -46.47 20.70 -38.28
N PHE A 45 -47.03 21.39 -37.29
CA PHE A 45 -46.30 21.73 -36.06
C PHE A 45 -45.87 20.48 -35.28
N CYS A 46 -46.75 19.48 -35.13
CA CYS A 46 -46.39 18.21 -34.48
C CYS A 46 -45.28 17.47 -35.22
N ILE A 47 -45.29 17.45 -36.56
CA ILE A 47 -44.24 16.80 -37.35
C ILE A 47 -42.90 17.51 -37.19
N VAL A 48 -42.89 18.86 -37.18
CA VAL A 48 -41.65 19.64 -36.97
C VAL A 48 -41.08 19.40 -35.57
N VAL A 49 -41.92 19.36 -34.53
CA VAL A 49 -41.50 19.06 -33.15
C VAL A 49 -40.94 17.64 -33.04
N LEU A 50 -41.59 16.65 -33.65
CA LEU A 50 -41.10 15.26 -33.63
C LEU A 50 -39.77 15.10 -34.39
N LEU A 51 -39.60 15.78 -35.53
CA LEU A 51 -38.33 15.78 -36.26
C LEU A 51 -37.22 16.50 -35.48
N PHE A 52 -37.55 17.55 -34.74
CA PHE A 52 -36.58 18.24 -33.86
C PHE A 52 -36.17 17.38 -32.66
N LEU A 53 -37.10 16.63 -32.07
CA LEU A 53 -36.80 15.67 -30.99
C LEU A 53 -35.94 14.50 -31.51
N PHE A 54 -36.25 13.94 -32.68
CA PHE A 54 -35.41 12.92 -33.32
C PHE A 54 -34.02 13.43 -33.70
N TRP A 55 -33.90 14.71 -34.08
CA TRP A 55 -32.61 15.34 -34.36
C TRP A 55 -31.78 15.57 -33.10
N LEU A 56 -32.41 15.91 -31.97
CA LEU A 56 -31.72 16.02 -30.68
C LEU A 56 -31.23 14.66 -30.17
N ASP A 57 -32.00 13.59 -30.35
CA ASP A 57 -31.58 12.22 -29.97
C ASP A 57 -30.39 11.71 -30.82
N GLY A 58 -30.22 12.20 -32.05
CA GLY A 58 -29.10 11.85 -32.93
C GLY A 58 -27.78 12.57 -32.64
N VAL A 59 -27.80 13.66 -31.87
CA VAL A 59 -26.61 14.50 -31.57
C VAL A 59 -26.05 14.24 -30.17
N ILE A 60 -26.82 13.63 -29.27
CA ILE A 60 -26.35 13.23 -27.95
C ILE A 60 -26.04 11.73 -27.95
N THR A 61 -24.90 11.36 -28.55
CA THR A 61 -24.21 10.16 -28.11
C THR A 61 -23.77 10.40 -26.67
N ILE A 62 -24.55 9.92 -25.70
CA ILE A 62 -24.04 9.65 -24.35
C ILE A 62 -23.00 8.55 -24.56
N PRO A 63 -21.69 8.79 -24.36
CA PRO A 63 -20.74 7.69 -24.42
C PRO A 63 -21.19 6.66 -23.39
N ASP A 64 -21.39 5.43 -23.86
CA ASP A 64 -21.73 4.30 -23.03
C ASP A 64 -20.65 4.19 -21.94
N LYS A 65 -21.00 4.62 -20.72
CA LYS A 65 -20.06 4.86 -19.63
C LYS A 65 -19.76 3.57 -18.86
N ASN A 66 -19.71 2.45 -19.57
CA ASN A 66 -19.15 1.19 -19.08
C ASN A 66 -17.66 1.14 -19.45
N ILE A 67 -16.91 2.13 -18.98
CA ILE A 67 -15.46 1.96 -18.87
C ILE A 67 -15.29 1.15 -17.59
N ASP A 68 -14.81 -0.09 -17.71
CA ASP A 68 -14.43 -0.86 -16.55
C ASP A 68 -13.44 -0.02 -15.72
N THR A 69 -13.86 0.37 -14.52
CA THR A 69 -13.05 1.16 -13.59
C THR A 69 -12.73 0.32 -12.37
N GLY A 70 -11.54 0.50 -11.79
CA GLY A 70 -11.19 -0.02 -10.47
C GLY A 70 -11.11 1.12 -9.46
N ARG A 71 -11.15 0.80 -8.17
CA ARG A 71 -10.97 1.78 -7.08
C ARG A 71 -9.59 1.66 -6.46
N LEU A 72 -8.96 2.79 -6.13
CA LEU A 72 -7.62 2.81 -5.53
C LEU A 72 -7.63 3.45 -4.12
N ASN A 73 -7.15 2.69 -3.14
CA ASN A 73 -6.76 3.19 -1.82
C ASN A 73 -5.26 3.03 -1.62
N VAL A 74 -4.58 4.07 -1.15
CA VAL A 74 -3.15 4.08 -0.88
C VAL A 74 -2.94 4.40 0.58
N TYR A 75 -2.30 3.49 1.29
CA TYR A 75 -2.00 3.60 2.71
C TYR A 75 -0.48 3.67 2.90
N PRO A 76 0.07 4.80 3.34
CA PRO A 76 1.46 4.84 3.76
C PRO A 76 1.63 4.00 5.02
N PHE A 77 2.55 3.03 4.97
CA PHE A 77 2.92 2.21 6.11
C PHE A 77 4.22 2.73 6.72
N ILE A 78 4.17 3.08 7.99
CA ILE A 78 5.32 3.52 8.79
C ILE A 78 5.37 2.64 10.04
N LYS A 79 6.57 2.20 10.38
CA LYS A 79 6.87 1.27 11.49
C LYS A 79 6.72 1.89 12.89
N THR A 80 5.72 2.74 13.11
CA THR A 80 5.49 3.44 14.39
C THR A 80 4.02 3.38 14.73
N GLN A 81 3.63 3.22 16.00
CA GLN A 81 2.23 3.06 16.46
C GLN A 81 1.24 4.19 16.08
N GLU A 82 1.68 5.26 15.42
CA GLU A 82 0.86 6.40 15.01
C GLU A 82 0.40 6.35 13.54
N HIS A 83 0.03 5.17 13.01
CA HIS A 83 -0.36 4.98 11.60
C HIS A 83 -1.37 6.03 11.09
N LYS A 84 -2.36 6.38 11.92
CA LYS A 84 -3.44 7.31 11.57
C LYS A 84 -3.00 8.77 11.45
N TYR A 85 -1.89 9.14 12.09
CA TYR A 85 -1.36 10.51 12.05
C TYR A 85 -0.61 10.77 10.74
N TYR A 86 0.18 9.80 10.29
CA TYR A 86 1.02 9.94 9.10
C TYR A 86 0.29 9.78 7.77
N GLU A 87 -0.84 9.07 7.76
CA GLU A 87 -1.73 9.01 6.60
C GLU A 87 -2.18 10.42 6.16
N LYS A 88 -2.42 11.32 7.12
CA LYS A 88 -2.83 12.70 6.83
C LYS A 88 -1.70 13.62 6.37
N GLN A 89 -0.45 13.23 6.55
CA GLN A 89 0.73 14.04 6.20
C GLN A 89 1.46 13.56 4.96
N THR A 90 1.12 12.36 4.48
CA THR A 90 1.73 11.79 3.29
C THR A 90 1.06 12.39 2.06
N VAL A 91 1.87 12.92 1.14
CA VAL A 91 1.44 13.39 -0.16
C VAL A 91 1.53 12.23 -1.15
N ILE A 92 0.42 11.90 -1.79
CA ILE A 92 0.34 10.86 -2.83
C ILE A 92 0.12 11.52 -4.19
N ASN A 93 0.98 11.22 -5.15
CA ASN A 93 0.86 11.66 -6.54
C ASN A 93 0.71 10.44 -7.45
N ILE A 94 -0.12 10.54 -8.48
CA ILE A 94 -0.19 9.54 -9.55
C ILE A 94 0.51 10.15 -10.76
N LEU A 95 1.75 9.74 -11.02
CA LEU A 95 2.69 10.47 -11.89
C LEU A 95 2.27 10.46 -13.36
N ASN A 96 1.51 9.45 -13.78
CA ASN A 96 1.11 9.25 -15.16
C ASN A 96 -0.32 9.72 -15.48
N ILE A 97 -1.00 10.38 -14.54
CA ILE A 97 -2.28 11.06 -14.78
C ILE A 97 -2.29 12.44 -14.11
N ASN A 98 -2.99 13.40 -14.71
CA ASN A 98 -3.12 14.74 -14.12
C ASN A 98 -4.37 14.84 -13.23
N GLN A 99 -4.53 13.90 -12.30
CA GLN A 99 -5.64 13.87 -11.35
C GLN A 99 -5.09 13.74 -9.92
N PRO A 100 -5.45 14.64 -8.99
CA PRO A 100 -5.08 14.51 -7.60
C PRO A 100 -5.61 13.21 -6.99
N TYR A 101 -4.79 12.59 -6.16
CA TYR A 101 -5.20 11.39 -5.43
C TYR A 101 -6.30 11.71 -4.41
N SER A 102 -7.31 10.86 -4.35
CA SER A 102 -8.27 10.80 -3.23
C SER A 102 -8.53 9.34 -2.84
N PRO A 103 -8.64 9.00 -1.55
CA PRO A 103 -9.03 7.66 -1.12
C PRO A 103 -10.31 7.18 -1.81
N GLY A 104 -10.26 5.98 -2.37
CA GLY A 104 -11.37 5.35 -3.08
C GLY A 104 -11.61 5.86 -4.49
N MET A 105 -10.69 6.66 -5.06
CA MET A 105 -10.88 7.19 -6.41
C MET A 105 -11.05 6.08 -7.46
N GLU A 106 -11.95 6.31 -8.40
CA GLU A 106 -12.17 5.45 -9.55
C GLU A 106 -11.15 5.80 -10.64
N LEU A 107 -10.46 4.78 -11.12
CA LEU A 107 -9.47 4.86 -12.17
C LEU A 107 -9.82 3.84 -13.26
N PRO A 108 -9.69 4.18 -14.54
CA PRO A 108 -9.80 3.19 -15.61
C PRO A 108 -8.88 1.98 -15.38
N ILE A 109 -9.21 0.84 -15.98
CA ILE A 109 -8.25 -0.26 -16.07
C ILE A 109 -6.98 0.24 -16.78
N GLY A 110 -5.81 -0.02 -16.18
CA GLY A 110 -4.55 0.55 -16.65
C GLY A 110 -3.37 0.35 -15.70
N THR A 111 -2.21 0.86 -16.10
CA THR A 111 -0.98 0.88 -15.28
C THR A 111 -0.82 2.29 -14.70
N TYR A 112 -0.45 2.39 -13.42
CA TYR A 112 -0.31 3.65 -12.71
C TYR A 112 1.00 3.70 -11.94
N ASP A 113 1.70 4.84 -12.03
CA ASP A 113 2.90 5.12 -11.26
C ASP A 113 2.53 5.98 -10.05
N ILE A 114 2.60 5.39 -8.87
CA ILE A 114 2.23 6.03 -7.60
C ILE A 114 3.49 6.50 -6.91
N GLU A 115 3.54 7.77 -6.57
CA GLU A 115 4.56 8.35 -5.71
C GLU A 115 3.96 8.70 -4.34
N ALA A 116 4.62 8.25 -3.28
CA ALA A 116 4.32 8.66 -1.91
C ALA A 116 5.51 9.44 -1.34
N THR A 117 5.22 10.62 -0.80
CA THR A 117 6.21 11.48 -0.14
C THR A 117 5.72 11.85 1.25
N LEU A 118 6.59 11.71 2.24
CA LEU A 118 6.33 12.12 3.61
C LEU A 118 7.57 12.83 4.16
N LYS A 119 7.36 13.95 4.86
CA LYS A 119 8.46 14.73 5.44
C LYS A 119 9.29 13.86 6.40
N GLY A 120 10.61 13.86 6.19
CA GLY A 120 11.54 13.00 6.96
C GLY A 120 11.61 11.56 6.47
N TYR A 121 10.97 11.23 5.34
CA TYR A 121 10.98 9.92 4.71
C TYR A 121 11.37 9.99 3.22
N GLU A 122 12.11 9.00 2.76
CA GLU A 122 12.45 8.76 1.36
C GLU A 122 11.16 8.71 0.55
N THR A 123 11.12 9.50 -0.54
CA THR A 123 10.08 9.38 -1.56
C THR A 123 10.11 7.99 -2.16
N ARG A 124 8.92 7.37 -2.27
CA ARG A 124 8.73 6.03 -2.79
C ARG A 124 7.88 6.07 -4.04
N GLN A 125 8.36 5.46 -5.11
CA GLN A 125 7.58 5.25 -6.33
C GLN A 125 7.28 3.76 -6.52
N VAL A 126 6.04 3.44 -6.83
CA VAL A 126 5.54 2.07 -7.05
C VAL A 126 4.63 2.07 -8.28
N THR A 127 4.88 1.15 -9.20
CA THR A 127 4.00 0.92 -10.35
C THR A 127 2.97 -0.16 -10.00
N ILE A 128 1.69 0.14 -10.20
CA ILE A 128 0.57 -0.81 -10.01
C ILE A 128 -0.17 -1.03 -11.33
N LYS A 129 -0.85 -2.17 -11.45
CA LYS A 129 -1.74 -2.47 -12.58
C LYS A 129 -3.15 -2.78 -12.07
N LEU A 130 -4.13 -1.99 -12.51
CA LEU A 130 -5.54 -2.29 -12.38
C LEU A 130 -5.97 -3.11 -13.60
N SER A 131 -6.51 -4.31 -13.38
CA SER A 131 -6.86 -5.25 -14.46
C SER A 131 -8.34 -5.65 -14.49
N MET A 132 -9.12 -5.24 -13.50
CA MET A 132 -10.55 -5.52 -13.37
C MET A 132 -11.19 -4.50 -12.42
N ASP A 133 -12.52 -4.45 -12.42
CA ASP A 133 -13.30 -3.66 -11.48
C ASP A 133 -13.19 -4.24 -10.06
N GLN A 134 -12.19 -3.76 -9.33
CA GLN A 134 -11.96 -4.11 -7.94
C GLN A 134 -11.38 -2.94 -7.15
N THR A 135 -11.51 -3.01 -5.84
CA THR A 135 -10.82 -2.09 -4.93
C THR A 135 -9.41 -2.60 -4.62
N LEU A 136 -8.40 -1.85 -5.04
CA LEU A 136 -7.00 -2.10 -4.72
C LEU A 136 -6.57 -1.30 -3.49
N ASN A 137 -6.26 -1.99 -2.39
CA ASN A 137 -5.56 -1.40 -1.25
C ASN A 137 -4.04 -1.56 -1.46
N LEU A 138 -3.34 -0.46 -1.66
CA LEU A 138 -1.89 -0.39 -1.84
C LEU A 138 -1.24 0.10 -0.54
N TYR A 139 -0.32 -0.69 0.03
CA TYR A 139 0.44 -0.31 1.21
C TYR A 139 1.86 0.07 0.80
N ILE A 140 2.25 1.34 0.97
CA ILE A 140 3.58 1.82 0.59
C ILE A 140 4.42 1.98 1.86
N ARG A 141 5.46 1.16 2.01
CA ARG A 141 6.40 1.27 3.13
C ARG A 141 7.31 2.50 2.95
N MET A 142 7.11 3.48 3.81
CA MET A 142 7.95 4.67 3.87
C MET A 142 9.23 4.35 4.65
N ARG A 143 10.40 4.78 4.15
CA ARG A 143 11.67 4.68 4.88
C ARG A 143 12.09 6.09 5.29
N PRO A 144 12.64 6.33 6.49
CA PRO A 144 13.11 7.65 6.87
C PRO A 144 14.21 8.15 5.91
N VAL A 145 14.22 9.44 5.55
CA VAL A 145 15.43 10.06 5.00
C VAL A 145 16.42 10.14 6.15
N LEU A 146 17.52 9.40 6.03
CA LEU A 146 18.58 9.40 7.03
C LEU A 146 19.35 10.73 6.95
N ASP A 147 18.97 11.70 7.76
CA ASP A 147 19.87 12.78 8.15
C ASP A 147 20.83 12.24 9.23
N THR A 148 21.75 11.37 8.79
CA THR A 148 22.93 10.77 9.48
C THR A 148 22.94 10.34 10.97
N GLU A 149 21.92 10.57 11.81
CA GLU A 149 21.98 10.30 13.26
C GLU A 149 20.64 9.81 13.83
N ARG A 150 20.00 8.81 13.21
CA ARG A 150 18.80 8.18 13.82
C ARG A 150 19.16 7.27 15.00
N LEU A 151 20.32 6.63 14.96
CA LEU A 151 20.67 5.60 15.93
C LEU A 151 20.89 6.23 17.31
N ASP A 152 19.88 6.08 18.17
CA ASP A 152 19.97 6.53 19.54
C ASP A 152 20.88 5.61 20.36
N ILE A 153 21.52 6.19 21.38
CA ILE A 153 22.31 5.44 22.35
C ILE A 153 21.71 5.72 23.72
N THR A 154 20.94 4.77 24.24
CA THR A 154 20.39 4.84 25.59
C THR A 154 21.37 4.23 26.59
N ALA A 155 22.22 5.06 27.17
CA ALA A 155 23.26 4.65 28.11
C ALA A 155 22.87 4.90 29.56
N THR A 156 23.13 3.93 30.46
CA THR A 156 23.08 4.19 31.91
C THR A 156 24.45 4.62 32.46
N THR A 157 25.52 4.45 31.68
CA THR A 157 26.89 4.82 32.04
C THR A 157 27.60 5.54 30.90
N LYS A 158 28.42 6.55 31.21
CA LYS A 158 29.24 7.28 30.20
C LYS A 158 30.22 6.36 29.46
N ASP A 159 30.72 5.33 30.14
CA ASP A 159 31.66 4.36 29.55
C ASP A 159 30.98 3.54 28.44
N PHE A 160 29.73 3.12 28.65
CA PHE A 160 28.95 2.45 27.61
C PHE A 160 28.71 3.36 26.40
N GLU A 161 28.28 4.60 26.64
CA GLU A 161 28.03 5.55 25.56
C GLU A 161 29.30 5.79 24.73
N SER A 162 30.41 6.09 25.41
CA SER A 162 31.70 6.36 24.76
C SER A 162 32.19 5.15 23.94
N ARG A 163 32.08 3.93 24.48
CA ARG A 163 32.47 2.71 23.76
C ARG A 163 31.59 2.42 22.57
N THR A 164 30.28 2.66 22.69
CA THR A 164 29.33 2.49 21.60
C THR A 164 29.63 3.45 20.46
N ARG A 165 29.87 4.74 20.78
CA ARG A 165 30.29 5.74 19.79
C ARG A 165 31.60 5.35 19.12
N LYS A 166 32.60 4.95 19.89
CA LYS A 166 33.91 4.51 19.34
C LYS A 166 33.77 3.29 18.43
N ALA A 167 32.91 2.32 18.78
CA ALA A 167 32.63 1.16 17.95
C ALA A 167 31.91 1.54 16.64
N LEU A 168 30.95 2.46 16.69
CA LEU A 168 30.27 2.98 15.50
C LEU A 168 31.21 3.79 14.59
N GLU A 169 32.08 4.63 15.17
CA GLU A 169 33.12 5.35 14.43
C GLU A 169 34.10 4.39 13.75
N LEU A 170 34.49 3.32 14.44
CA LEU A 170 35.33 2.27 13.87
C LEU A 170 34.64 1.62 12.67
N LEU A 171 33.37 1.21 12.80
CA LEU A 171 32.59 0.68 11.68
C LEU A 171 32.52 1.67 10.52
N LYS A 172 32.24 2.95 10.79
CA LYS A 172 32.17 3.99 9.75
C LYS A 172 33.49 4.12 8.99
N ALA A 173 34.62 4.03 9.69
CA ALA A 173 35.95 4.14 9.12
C ALA A 173 36.38 2.89 8.32
N THR A 174 36.03 1.69 8.79
CA THR A 174 36.54 0.43 8.20
C THR A 174 35.54 -0.23 7.24
N ASP A 175 34.24 -0.06 7.47
CA ASP A 175 33.16 -0.63 6.67
C ASP A 175 31.90 0.23 6.72
N ASN A 176 31.89 1.30 5.92
CA ASN A 176 30.75 2.22 5.86
C ASN A 176 29.42 1.52 5.52
N ALA A 177 29.45 0.37 4.84
CA ALA A 177 28.24 -0.41 4.59
C ALA A 177 27.66 -1.00 5.88
N ALA A 178 28.50 -1.52 6.78
CA ALA A 178 28.09 -2.02 8.09
C ALA A 178 27.56 -0.91 9.00
N TYR A 179 28.23 0.25 9.00
CA TYR A 179 27.73 1.44 9.68
C TYR A 179 26.34 1.84 9.17
N ASN A 180 26.16 1.92 7.84
CA ASN A 180 24.87 2.25 7.24
C ASN A 180 23.78 1.23 7.55
N ILE A 181 24.12 -0.07 7.64
CA ILE A 181 23.18 -1.11 8.04
C ILE A 181 22.75 -0.89 9.50
N ALA A 182 23.70 -0.63 10.39
CA ALA A 182 23.42 -0.32 11.79
C ALA A 182 22.49 0.88 11.95
N THR A 183 22.79 2.01 11.30
CA THR A 183 21.99 3.24 11.43
C THR A 183 20.66 3.19 10.69
N ARG A 184 20.50 2.30 9.71
CA ARG A 184 19.25 2.18 8.92
C ARG A 184 18.26 1.20 9.54
N HIS A 185 18.76 0.12 10.13
CA HIS A 185 17.93 -1.02 10.53
C HIS A 185 17.75 -1.13 12.04
N MET A 186 18.50 -0.37 12.85
CA MET A 186 18.30 -0.29 14.30
C MET A 186 17.78 1.09 14.70
N ASP A 187 16.94 1.11 15.73
CA ASP A 187 16.44 2.37 16.31
C ASP A 187 17.40 2.90 17.37
N ASN A 188 17.81 2.01 18.27
CA ASN A 188 18.48 2.35 19.50
C ASN A 188 19.47 1.24 19.89
N ILE A 189 20.60 1.64 20.47
CA ILE A 189 21.50 0.77 21.21
C ILE A 189 21.35 1.09 22.70
N GLN A 190 20.78 0.15 23.45
CA GLN A 190 20.41 0.37 24.85
C GLN A 190 21.27 -0.46 25.79
N GLN A 191 21.83 0.20 26.80
CA GLN A 191 22.46 -0.49 27.92
C GLN A 191 21.40 -1.13 28.80
N ILE A 192 21.53 -2.44 29.05
CA ILE A 192 20.69 -3.13 30.04
C ILE A 192 21.50 -3.45 31.31
N PRO A 193 20.94 -3.26 32.51
CA PRO A 193 21.66 -3.41 33.78
C PRO A 193 21.94 -4.86 34.21
N ILE A 194 21.53 -5.88 33.45
CA ILE A 194 21.54 -7.28 33.94
C ILE A 194 22.87 -7.97 33.60
N SER A 195 23.60 -8.40 34.63
CA SER A 195 24.80 -9.26 34.58
C SER A 195 24.52 -10.74 34.18
N GLY A 196 23.41 -10.99 33.50
CA GLY A 196 22.91 -12.32 33.14
C GLY A 196 21.71 -12.31 32.18
N GLY A 197 21.37 -11.16 31.59
CA GLY A 197 20.36 -11.09 30.53
C GLY A 197 20.95 -11.58 29.20
N THR A 198 20.16 -12.31 28.41
CA THR A 198 20.52 -12.65 27.04
C THR A 198 20.76 -11.37 26.24
N GLN A 199 21.99 -11.21 25.76
CA GLN A 199 22.30 -10.26 24.68
C GLN A 199 21.42 -10.61 23.48
N GLY A 200 20.89 -9.59 22.83
CA GLY A 200 20.15 -9.76 21.60
C GLY A 200 19.14 -8.66 21.39
N MET A 201 18.51 -8.70 20.22
CA MET A 201 17.37 -7.85 19.93
C MET A 201 16.19 -8.27 20.80
N LEU A 202 15.83 -7.43 21.77
CA LEU A 202 14.56 -7.59 22.46
C LEU A 202 13.52 -6.83 21.65
N THR A 203 12.65 -7.56 20.97
CA THR A 203 11.34 -7.03 20.60
C THR A 203 10.46 -7.21 21.83
N ARG A 204 10.22 -6.13 22.57
CA ARG A 204 9.38 -6.14 23.75
C ARG A 204 7.94 -6.48 23.34
N TYR A 205 7.58 -7.76 23.41
CA TYR A 205 6.19 -8.22 23.45
C TYR A 205 5.25 -7.75 22.32
N TYR A 206 5.73 -7.42 21.14
CA TYR A 206 4.89 -7.08 19.98
C TYR A 206 5.59 -7.55 18.72
N PRO A 207 4.84 -7.88 17.66
CA PRO A 207 5.43 -8.58 16.55
C PRO A 207 6.54 -7.76 15.87
N TYR A 208 7.59 -8.45 15.42
CA TYR A 208 8.87 -7.92 14.92
C TYR A 208 8.78 -6.81 13.84
N TRP A 209 7.59 -6.59 13.29
CA TRP A 209 7.29 -5.65 12.23
C TRP A 209 6.75 -4.29 12.70
N GLU A 210 6.43 -4.08 13.99
CA GLU A 210 5.79 -2.82 14.43
C GLU A 210 6.76 -1.72 14.88
N THR A 211 7.99 -2.06 15.27
CA THR A 211 9.02 -1.08 15.68
C THR A 211 10.38 -1.47 15.13
N TYR A 212 11.27 -0.49 14.94
CA TYR A 212 12.67 -0.81 14.65
C TYR A 212 13.31 -1.47 15.88
N PRO A 213 14.14 -2.51 15.68
CA PRO A 213 14.71 -3.23 16.80
C PRO A 213 15.65 -2.35 17.63
N THR A 214 15.57 -2.52 18.95
CA THR A 214 16.54 -2.00 19.91
C THR A 214 17.57 -3.08 20.20
N PHE A 215 18.85 -2.77 19.98
CA PHE A 215 19.96 -3.64 20.33
C PHE A 215 20.26 -3.47 21.82
N ASN A 216 19.93 -4.49 22.62
CA ASN A 216 20.15 -4.45 24.06
C ASN A 216 21.49 -5.08 24.41
N VAL A 217 22.33 -4.28 25.07
CA VAL A 217 23.71 -4.66 25.35
C VAL A 217 23.91 -4.77 26.85
N ALA A 218 24.13 -6.01 27.30
CA ALA A 218 24.46 -6.28 28.69
C ALA A 218 25.88 -5.80 29.02
N GLU A 219 26.13 -5.48 30.29
CA GLU A 219 27.45 -5.07 30.77
C GLU A 219 28.56 -6.05 30.40
N SER A 220 28.30 -7.35 30.51
CA SER A 220 29.26 -8.40 30.16
C SER A 220 29.70 -8.38 28.69
N SER A 221 28.85 -7.91 27.77
CA SER A 221 29.14 -7.85 26.32
C SER A 221 30.15 -6.76 25.98
N TRP A 222 29.94 -5.58 26.55
CA TRP A 222 30.71 -4.39 26.21
C TRP A 222 31.81 -4.10 27.23
N LYS A 223 31.84 -4.75 28.40
CA LYS A 223 32.96 -4.70 29.36
C LYS A 223 33.88 -5.90 29.30
N ASN A 224 33.67 -6.87 28.39
CA ASN A 224 34.43 -8.12 28.41
C ASN A 224 35.95 -7.87 28.32
N VAL A 225 36.61 -7.96 29.47
CA VAL A 225 38.03 -7.61 29.67
C VAL A 225 38.98 -8.62 29.05
N SER A 226 38.47 -9.78 28.63
CA SER A 226 39.27 -10.85 28.00
C SER A 226 39.73 -10.50 26.59
N TYR A 227 39.08 -9.53 25.92
CA TYR A 227 39.49 -9.07 24.59
C TYR A 227 40.37 -7.83 24.71
N ARG A 228 41.63 -7.92 24.26
CA ARG A 228 42.64 -6.85 24.33
C ARG A 228 42.17 -5.54 23.67
N ASP A 229 41.26 -5.60 22.70
CA ASP A 229 40.62 -4.42 22.12
C ASP A 229 39.10 -4.62 22.00
N ASN A 230 38.42 -4.41 23.14
CA ASN A 230 36.98 -4.50 23.29
C ASN A 230 36.20 -3.68 22.22
N THR A 231 36.81 -2.63 21.66
CA THR A 231 36.21 -1.83 20.58
C THR A 231 35.96 -2.65 19.31
N ILE A 232 36.92 -3.49 18.89
CA ILE A 232 36.84 -4.28 17.65
C ILE A 232 35.74 -5.33 17.78
N TRP A 233 35.77 -6.07 18.89
CA TRP A 233 34.73 -7.05 19.18
C TRP A 233 33.36 -6.40 19.22
N TYR A 234 33.21 -5.28 19.96
CA TYR A 234 31.92 -4.62 20.11
C TYR A 234 31.39 -4.06 18.78
N ALA A 235 32.26 -3.47 17.95
CA ALA A 235 31.90 -3.06 16.58
C ALA A 235 31.37 -4.23 15.75
N SER A 236 32.00 -5.41 15.85
CA SER A 236 31.54 -6.60 15.14
C SER A 236 30.18 -7.10 15.63
N VAL A 237 29.90 -7.02 16.93
CA VAL A 237 28.60 -7.42 17.49
C VAL A 237 27.50 -6.46 17.02
N ILE A 238 27.76 -5.15 17.01
CA ILE A 238 26.83 -4.15 16.44
C ILE A 238 26.54 -4.49 14.97
N ALA A 239 27.56 -4.84 14.18
CA ALA A 239 27.38 -5.22 12.78
C ALA A 239 26.60 -6.54 12.61
N HIS A 240 26.85 -7.54 13.46
CA HIS A 240 26.11 -8.80 13.48
C HIS A 240 24.62 -8.58 13.71
N ASP A 241 24.28 -7.90 14.81
CA ASP A 241 22.89 -7.73 15.22
C ASP A 241 22.15 -6.79 14.28
N SER A 242 22.76 -5.69 13.84
CA SER A 242 22.14 -4.85 12.81
C SER A 242 21.87 -5.60 11.50
N TYR A 243 22.67 -6.61 11.16
CA TYR A 243 22.40 -7.46 10.02
C TYR A 243 21.18 -8.35 10.24
N HIS A 244 20.93 -8.85 11.45
CA HIS A 244 19.65 -9.49 11.79
C HIS A 244 18.47 -8.56 11.55
N ALA A 245 18.55 -7.30 11.98
CA ALA A 245 17.50 -6.33 11.71
C ALA A 245 17.25 -6.13 10.21
N LYS A 246 18.33 -6.02 9.43
CA LYS A 246 18.25 -5.95 7.96
C LYS A 246 17.57 -7.17 7.37
N LEU A 247 17.98 -8.36 7.81
CA LEU A 247 17.41 -9.63 7.39
C LEU A 247 15.90 -9.65 7.65
N TYR A 248 15.45 -9.26 8.85
CA TYR A 248 14.01 -9.17 9.15
C TYR A 248 13.28 -8.16 8.27
N ASP A 249 13.88 -6.99 8.02
CA ASP A 249 13.31 -5.99 7.13
C ASP A 249 13.20 -6.50 5.67
N ASP A 250 14.19 -7.24 5.18
CA ASP A 250 14.18 -7.83 3.83
C ASP A 250 13.11 -8.93 3.72
N ALA A 251 12.98 -9.79 4.74
CA ALA A 251 11.96 -10.84 4.78
C ALA A 251 10.54 -10.26 4.79
N GLU A 252 10.32 -9.17 5.52
CA GLU A 252 9.05 -8.43 5.51
C GLU A 252 8.74 -7.87 4.11
N ILE A 253 9.71 -7.25 3.44
CA ILE A 253 9.54 -6.73 2.07
C ILE A 253 9.16 -7.85 1.11
N LEU A 254 9.82 -9.01 1.19
CA LEU A 254 9.49 -10.17 0.37
C LEU A 254 8.08 -10.68 0.65
N CYS A 255 7.69 -10.75 1.92
CA CYS A 255 6.35 -11.15 2.32
C CYS A 255 5.28 -10.22 1.74
N LEU A 256 5.49 -8.89 1.80
CA LEU A 256 4.57 -7.90 1.21
C LEU A 256 4.47 -8.03 -0.32
N LYS A 257 5.58 -8.34 -1.00
CA LYS A 257 5.57 -8.59 -2.47
C LYS A 257 4.81 -9.86 -2.83
N ASN A 258 4.99 -10.94 -2.07
CA ASN A 258 4.35 -12.23 -2.35
C ASN A 258 2.84 -12.22 -2.06
N GLN A 259 2.33 -11.25 -1.29
CA GLN A 259 0.90 -11.05 -1.06
C GLN A 259 0.15 -10.48 -2.28
N GLU A 260 0.82 -10.22 -3.41
CA GLU A 260 0.16 -9.63 -4.58
C GLU A 260 -0.79 -10.55 -5.35
N LYS A 261 -0.86 -11.88 -5.12
CA LYS A 261 -1.80 -12.73 -5.88
C LYS A 261 -2.36 -13.94 -5.11
N LEU A 262 -3.66 -13.92 -4.82
CA LEU A 262 -4.45 -15.15 -4.84
C LEU A 262 -4.81 -15.52 -6.30
N PRO A 263 -4.95 -16.81 -6.63
CA PRO A 263 -5.35 -17.26 -7.97
C PRO A 263 -6.70 -16.72 -8.45
N ASP A 264 -7.56 -16.29 -7.53
CA ASP A 264 -8.90 -15.73 -7.81
C ASP A 264 -8.92 -14.19 -7.89
N GLY A 265 -7.77 -13.53 -7.71
CA GLY A 265 -7.66 -12.07 -7.75
C GLY A 265 -8.04 -11.35 -6.46
N SER A 266 -8.47 -12.05 -5.39
CA SER A 266 -8.76 -11.42 -4.11
C SER A 266 -7.49 -11.14 -3.29
N LYS A 267 -7.47 -10.03 -2.54
CA LYS A 267 -6.39 -9.71 -1.59
C LYS A 267 -6.78 -10.18 -0.19
N ILE A 268 -5.95 -11.00 0.46
CA ILE A 268 -6.11 -11.29 1.89
C ILE A 268 -5.71 -10.05 2.69
N VAL A 269 -6.69 -9.34 3.23
CA VAL A 269 -6.48 -8.39 4.32
C VAL A 269 -6.80 -9.14 5.61
N GLN A 270 -5.79 -9.73 6.24
CA GLN A 270 -5.91 -10.27 7.60
C GLN A 270 -4.88 -9.57 8.49
N PRO A 271 -5.30 -9.00 9.65
CA PRO A 271 -4.43 -8.26 10.55
C PRO A 271 -3.47 -9.15 11.38
N ASN A 272 -3.61 -10.48 11.30
CA ASN A 272 -2.69 -11.42 11.94
C ASN A 272 -1.62 -11.87 10.93
N PHE A 273 -0.61 -11.02 10.77
CA PHE A 273 0.56 -11.22 9.90
C PHE A 273 1.36 -12.46 10.34
N VAL A 274 1.13 -13.60 9.70
CA VAL A 274 2.09 -14.71 9.70
C VAL A 274 2.43 -14.95 8.24
N CYS A 275 3.64 -14.60 7.83
CA CYS A 275 4.17 -14.97 6.52
C CYS A 275 4.15 -16.51 6.45
N SER A 276 3.12 -17.06 5.81
CA SER A 276 2.90 -18.50 5.70
C SER A 276 3.80 -19.13 4.65
N ASP A 277 4.59 -18.33 3.93
CA ASP A 277 5.55 -18.76 2.93
C ASP A 277 6.56 -19.74 3.58
N PRO A 278 6.57 -21.03 3.16
CA PRO A 278 7.50 -22.01 3.69
C PRO A 278 8.97 -21.64 3.44
N ASP A 279 9.28 -20.82 2.42
CA ASP A 279 10.64 -20.33 2.18
C ASP A 279 11.04 -19.24 3.18
N ILE A 280 10.07 -18.45 3.68
CA ILE A 280 10.30 -17.53 4.80
C ILE A 280 10.35 -18.31 6.13
N LYS A 281 9.59 -19.40 6.28
CA LYS A 281 9.81 -20.34 7.42
C LYS A 281 11.18 -21.03 7.35
N SER A 282 11.78 -21.15 6.16
CA SER A 282 13.15 -21.65 5.98
C SER A 282 14.21 -20.65 6.43
N TRP A 283 13.84 -19.38 6.67
CA TRP A 283 14.58 -18.48 7.57
C TRP A 283 14.33 -18.90 9.01
N SER A 284 14.64 -20.16 9.31
CA SER A 284 14.87 -20.58 10.66
C SER A 284 15.86 -19.60 11.28
N MET A 285 15.74 -19.31 12.59
CA MET A 285 16.72 -18.48 13.30
C MET A 285 18.17 -18.89 12.96
N LYS A 286 18.38 -20.17 12.64
CA LYS A 286 19.65 -20.74 12.18
C LYS A 286 20.20 -20.15 10.88
N THR A 287 19.39 -19.94 9.86
CA THR A 287 19.82 -19.42 8.54
C THR A 287 20.15 -17.93 8.63
N ALA A 288 19.34 -17.17 9.39
CA ALA A 288 19.61 -15.77 9.69
C ALA A 288 20.90 -15.62 10.51
N GLU A 289 21.06 -16.43 11.56
CA GLU A 289 22.25 -16.44 12.41
C GLU A 289 23.51 -16.81 11.64
N MET A 290 23.46 -17.81 10.76
CA MET A 290 24.61 -18.15 9.90
C MET A 290 24.97 -17.01 8.94
N SER A 291 23.97 -16.31 8.41
CA SER A 291 24.17 -15.17 7.52
C SER A 291 24.73 -13.96 8.25
N ALA A 292 24.23 -13.67 9.46
CA ALA A 292 24.74 -12.62 10.34
C ALA A 292 26.18 -12.92 10.80
N ASN A 293 26.50 -14.17 11.18
CA ASN A 293 27.86 -14.58 11.50
C ASN A 293 28.81 -14.45 10.31
N ALA A 294 28.38 -14.86 9.11
CA ALA A 294 29.18 -14.68 7.90
C ALA A 294 29.42 -13.19 7.60
N TYR A 295 28.40 -12.36 7.80
CA TYR A 295 28.50 -10.91 7.66
C TYR A 295 29.47 -10.31 8.69
N GLN A 296 29.36 -10.69 9.96
CA GLN A 296 30.26 -10.27 11.04
C GLN A 296 31.72 -10.60 10.72
N ILE A 297 32.01 -11.80 10.20
CA ILE A 297 33.35 -12.18 9.75
C ILE A 297 33.82 -11.24 8.63
N SER A 298 32.98 -10.96 7.64
CA SER A 298 33.34 -10.05 6.53
C SER A 298 33.63 -8.62 6.98
N VAL A 299 33.00 -8.16 8.07
CA VAL A 299 33.26 -6.86 8.69
C VAL A 299 34.60 -6.88 9.42
N LEU A 300 34.85 -7.91 10.24
CA LEU A 300 36.12 -8.06 10.97
C LEU A 300 37.33 -8.19 10.04
N GLU A 301 37.18 -8.80 8.86
CA GLU A 301 38.24 -8.89 7.85
C GLU A 301 38.73 -7.51 7.37
N LYS A 302 37.89 -6.48 7.51
CA LYS A 302 38.20 -5.09 7.14
C LYS A 302 38.77 -4.27 8.30
N ILE A 303 38.70 -4.76 9.54
CA ILE A 303 39.16 -4.03 10.72
C ILE A 303 40.63 -4.39 11.02
N PRO A 304 41.57 -3.43 10.96
CA PRO A 304 42.96 -3.69 11.35
C PRO A 304 43.05 -4.19 12.80
N GLY A 305 43.80 -5.27 13.03
CA GLY A 305 44.00 -5.84 14.37
C GLY A 305 43.01 -6.94 14.78
N ALA A 306 41.95 -7.18 14.01
CA ALA A 306 40.88 -8.15 14.32
C ALA A 306 41.26 -9.65 14.20
N LYS A 307 42.55 -9.99 14.17
CA LYS A 307 43.02 -11.37 13.87
C LYS A 307 42.51 -12.39 14.89
N ASN A 308 42.43 -12.02 16.15
CA ASN A 308 42.03 -12.93 17.22
C ASN A 308 40.52 -13.17 17.19
N GLU A 309 39.74 -12.10 16.99
CA GLU A 309 38.28 -12.13 16.85
C GLU A 309 37.88 -12.95 15.62
N LEU A 310 38.59 -12.79 14.49
CA LEU A 310 38.40 -13.59 13.28
C LEU A 310 38.68 -15.07 13.53
N LEU A 311 39.77 -15.40 14.21
CA LEU A 311 40.09 -16.79 14.54
C LEU A 311 39.01 -17.42 15.42
N TYR A 312 38.54 -16.68 16.43
CA TYR A 312 37.48 -17.11 17.33
C TYR A 312 36.16 -17.36 16.58
N LEU A 313 35.69 -16.40 15.78
CA LEU A 313 34.43 -16.57 15.04
C LEU A 313 34.51 -17.63 13.96
N ARG A 314 35.63 -17.78 13.25
CA ARG A 314 35.80 -18.87 12.28
C ARG A 314 35.78 -20.23 12.97
N LEU A 315 36.38 -20.35 14.15
CA LEU A 315 36.31 -21.58 14.95
C LEU A 315 34.87 -21.87 15.39
N LEU A 316 34.16 -20.87 15.93
CA LEU A 316 32.74 -21.01 16.27
C LEU A 316 31.90 -21.42 15.06
N GLN A 317 32.10 -20.80 13.90
CA GLN A 317 31.38 -21.14 12.67
C GLN A 317 31.67 -22.58 12.23
N GLN A 318 32.90 -23.07 12.36
CA GLN A 318 33.24 -24.47 12.09
C GLN A 318 32.55 -25.41 13.08
N ILE A 319 32.53 -25.08 14.38
CA ILE A 319 31.82 -25.85 15.40
C ILE A 319 30.32 -25.91 15.08
N CYS A 320 29.69 -24.77 14.77
CA CYS A 320 28.28 -24.71 14.40
C CYS A 320 27.97 -25.54 13.14
N LYS A 321 28.85 -25.50 12.12
CA LYS A 321 28.74 -26.35 10.92
C LYS A 321 28.87 -27.83 11.25
N GLY A 322 29.84 -28.21 12.09
CA GLY A 322 30.03 -29.58 12.57
C GLY A 322 28.83 -30.10 13.36
N MET A 323 28.32 -29.32 14.32
CA MET A 323 27.10 -29.64 15.06
C MET A 323 25.88 -29.74 14.14
N HIS A 324 25.77 -28.87 13.14
CA HIS A 324 24.69 -28.94 12.16
C HIS A 324 24.75 -30.22 11.33
N TYR A 325 25.95 -30.64 10.92
CA TYR A 325 26.16 -31.91 10.24
C TYR A 325 25.76 -33.09 11.12
N ILE A 326 26.19 -33.11 12.38
CA ILE A 326 25.82 -34.14 13.37
C ILE A 326 24.29 -34.19 13.55
N LEU A 327 23.65 -33.07 13.88
CA LEU A 327 22.20 -33.01 14.13
C LEU A 327 21.36 -33.36 12.89
N ASN A 328 21.88 -33.17 11.69
CA ASN A 328 21.19 -33.55 10.45
C ASN A 328 21.62 -34.89 9.88
N HIS A 329 22.55 -35.58 10.52
CA HIS A 329 22.97 -36.90 10.08
C HIS A 329 21.75 -37.84 10.08
N PRO A 330 21.49 -38.59 8.99
CA PRO A 330 20.30 -39.43 8.88
C PRO A 330 20.07 -40.36 10.07
N CYS A 331 21.15 -40.94 10.61
CA CYS A 331 21.09 -41.79 11.81
C CYS A 331 20.58 -41.05 13.04
N ILE A 332 21.04 -39.83 13.32
CA ILE A 332 20.60 -39.06 14.50
C ILE A 332 19.14 -38.62 14.35
N LYS A 333 18.73 -38.23 13.13
CA LYS A 333 17.32 -37.91 12.85
C LYS A 333 16.40 -39.11 13.08
N GLU A 334 16.79 -40.30 12.59
CA GLU A 334 16.01 -41.52 12.76
C GLU A 334 15.93 -41.95 14.23
N THR A 335 17.05 -41.91 14.97
CA THR A 335 17.07 -42.20 16.41
C THR A 335 16.22 -41.19 17.20
N SER A 336 16.32 -39.89 16.89
CA SER A 336 15.49 -38.86 17.54
C SER A 336 14.00 -39.10 17.26
N LYS A 337 13.63 -39.49 16.04
CA LYS A 337 12.24 -39.81 15.66
C LYS A 337 11.72 -41.02 16.43
N GLN A 338 12.51 -42.09 16.52
CA GLN A 338 12.17 -43.30 17.29
C GLN A 338 12.00 -42.98 18.78
N PHE A 339 12.88 -42.15 19.35
CA PHE A 339 12.79 -41.73 20.74
C PHE A 339 11.55 -40.88 21.01
N SER A 340 11.22 -39.91 20.15
CA SER A 340 9.98 -39.13 20.27
C SER A 340 8.72 -40.00 20.16
N GLN A 341 8.74 -41.04 19.32
CA GLN A 341 7.65 -42.03 19.20
C GLN A 341 7.53 -42.96 20.41
N GLN A 342 8.61 -43.17 21.16
CA GLN A 342 8.60 -43.92 22.41
C GLN A 342 8.07 -43.08 23.57
N ILE A 343 8.40 -41.79 23.62
CA ILE A 343 7.88 -40.88 24.65
C ILE A 343 6.37 -40.62 24.49
N SER A 344 5.85 -40.67 23.26
CA SER A 344 4.43 -40.42 23.00
C SER A 344 3.50 -41.62 23.21
N LYS A 345 4.06 -42.82 23.44
CA LYS A 345 3.35 -44.04 23.81
C LYS A 345 3.40 -44.24 25.31
#